data_AF-A0A350SZI4-F1
#
_entry.id   AF-A0A350SZI4-F1
#
_cell.length_a   1.000
_cell.length_b   1.000
_cell.length_c   1.000
_cell.angle_alpha   90.00
_cell.angle_beta   90.00
_cell.angle_gamma   90.00
#
_symmetry.space_group_name_H-M   'P 1'
#
loop_
_entity.id
_entity.type
_entity.pdbx_description
1 polymer ?
#
loop_
_entity_poly.entity_id
_entity_poly.type
_entity_poly.pdbx_seq_one_letter_code
_entity_poly.pdbx_strand_id
1 'polypeptide(L)'
;APVAEALASAGVSIMTTAPGSHAFPPVLALRAAGVNVFAANDNIRDSWSPFGEADMLERMMLVAYRSGFTTDAELDVAFDLGTNAAARALGIEGYGLAVGNPADLVVLDARHVAEAVVARPPRRYVMRHGVIVAQDGMLTTGSGEMT
;
A
#
# COMPACT_ATOMS: atom_id res chain seq x y z
N ALA A 1 -19.86 1.03 15.60
CA ALA A 1 -20.98 0.33 14.92
C ALA A 1 -20.78 -1.16 15.16
N PRO A 2 -21.83 -1.92 15.51
CA PRO A 2 -21.67 -3.28 16.04
C PRO A 2 -20.81 -4.21 15.18
N VAL A 3 -20.93 -4.11 13.85
CA VAL A 3 -20.13 -4.92 12.92
C VAL A 3 -18.64 -4.54 12.94
N ALA A 4 -18.30 -3.26 12.99
CA ALA A 4 -16.91 -2.81 13.00
C ALA A 4 -16.19 -3.22 14.30
N GLU A 5 -16.88 -3.13 15.44
CA GLU A 5 -16.38 -3.59 16.74
C GLU A 5 -16.20 -5.11 16.76
N ALA A 6 -17.15 -5.86 16.18
CA ALA A 6 -17.04 -7.31 16.05
C ALA A 6 -15.82 -7.71 15.19
N LEU A 7 -15.63 -7.08 14.04
CA LEU A 7 -14.47 -7.30 13.17
C LEU A 7 -13.15 -7.04 13.91
N ALA A 8 -13.06 -5.91 14.62
CA ALA A 8 -11.87 -5.55 15.38
C ALA A 8 -11.59 -6.55 16.51
N SER A 9 -12.62 -6.91 17.29
CA SER A 9 -12.48 -7.86 18.41
C SER A 9 -12.06 -9.27 17.95
N ALA A 10 -12.45 -9.66 16.74
CA ALA A 10 -12.08 -10.93 16.13
C ALA A 10 -10.73 -10.89 15.39
N GLY A 11 -10.06 -9.75 15.32
CA GLY A 11 -8.80 -9.60 14.56
C GLY A 11 -8.97 -9.71 13.04
N VAL A 12 -10.18 -9.49 12.51
CA VAL A 12 -10.45 -9.59 11.08
C VAL A 12 -9.94 -8.34 10.36
N SER A 13 -9.08 -8.53 9.36
CA SER A 13 -8.65 -7.46 8.45
C SER A 13 -9.65 -7.28 7.30
N ILE A 14 -9.83 -6.05 6.84
CA ILE A 14 -10.69 -5.72 5.68
C ILE A 14 -9.84 -5.15 4.55
N MET A 15 -9.94 -5.76 3.38
CA MET A 15 -9.32 -5.29 2.15
C MET A 15 -10.25 -4.34 1.40
N THR A 16 -9.72 -3.29 0.78
CA THR A 16 -10.45 -2.48 -0.20
C THR A 16 -9.63 -2.21 -1.45
N THR A 17 -10.30 -2.20 -2.60
CA THR A 17 -9.73 -1.78 -3.89
C THR A 17 -10.23 -0.40 -4.29
N ALA A 18 -11.20 0.17 -3.55
CA ALA A 18 -12.02 1.31 -3.97
C ALA A 18 -12.58 1.14 -5.40
N PRO A 19 -13.43 0.12 -5.66
CA PRO A 19 -13.87 -0.25 -7.01
C PRO A 19 -14.83 0.76 -7.65
N GLY A 20 -14.42 1.34 -8.79
CA GLY A 20 -15.27 2.10 -9.71
C GLY A 20 -16.22 3.11 -9.03
N SER A 21 -17.50 3.04 -9.37
CA SER A 21 -18.57 3.88 -8.80
C SER A 21 -19.34 3.23 -7.63
N HIS A 22 -18.86 2.09 -7.11
CA HIS A 22 -19.58 1.31 -6.09
C HIS A 22 -19.18 1.71 -4.67
N ALA A 23 -20.11 1.57 -3.72
CA ALA A 23 -19.77 1.71 -2.31
C ALA A 23 -18.65 0.73 -1.92
N PHE A 24 -17.78 1.18 -1.03
CA PHE A 24 -16.66 0.40 -0.51
C PHE A 24 -16.50 0.65 0.99
N PRO A 25 -15.74 -0.19 1.71
CA PRO A 25 -15.64 -0.09 3.16
C PRO A 25 -15.21 1.33 3.62
N PRO A 26 -15.91 1.94 4.60
CA PRO A 26 -15.60 3.30 5.07
C PRO A 26 -14.30 3.29 5.88
N VAL A 27 -13.18 3.57 5.23
CA VAL A 27 -11.82 3.38 5.73
C VAL A 27 -11.60 3.99 7.13
N LEU A 28 -11.87 5.29 7.29
CA LEU A 28 -11.64 5.98 8.57
C LEU A 28 -12.54 5.45 9.68
N ALA A 29 -13.80 5.16 9.40
CA ALA A 29 -14.75 4.65 10.39
C ALA A 29 -14.35 3.25 10.89
N LEU A 30 -13.89 2.38 9.99
CA LEU A 30 -13.39 1.05 10.35
C LEU A 30 -12.09 1.13 11.14
N ARG A 31 -11.14 1.97 10.71
CA ARG A 31 -9.88 2.17 11.44
C ARG A 31 -10.12 2.77 12.83
N ALA A 32 -11.05 3.71 12.98
CA ALA A 32 -11.43 4.28 14.26
C ALA A 32 -12.03 3.22 15.23
N ALA A 33 -12.64 2.16 14.69
CA ALA A 33 -13.13 1.03 15.46
C ALA A 33 -12.04 -0.03 15.76
N GLY A 34 -10.80 0.16 15.31
CA GLY A 34 -9.70 -0.78 15.52
C GLY A 34 -9.56 -1.86 14.45
N VAL A 35 -10.31 -1.79 13.35
CA VAL A 35 -10.19 -2.75 12.23
C VAL A 35 -8.92 -2.44 11.44
N ASN A 36 -8.10 -3.46 11.17
CA ASN A 36 -6.99 -3.33 10.23
C ASN A 36 -7.55 -3.29 8.80
N VAL A 37 -7.53 -2.09 8.19
CA VAL A 37 -7.96 -1.90 6.80
C VAL A 37 -6.72 -1.76 5.92
N PHE A 38 -6.67 -2.49 4.81
CA PHE A 38 -5.56 -2.45 3.86
C PHE A 38 -6.04 -2.39 2.41
N ALA A 39 -5.15 -2.04 1.50
CA ALA A 39 -5.45 -1.88 0.08
C ALA A 39 -4.74 -2.92 -0.77
N ALA A 40 -5.38 -3.33 -1.87
CA ALA A 40 -4.81 -4.19 -2.90
C ALA A 40 -5.37 -3.82 -4.27
N ASN A 41 -4.73 -4.30 -5.34
CA ASN A 41 -5.19 -4.03 -6.71
C ASN A 41 -6.38 -4.87 -7.15
N ASP A 42 -6.47 -6.12 -6.68
CA ASP A 42 -7.32 -7.16 -7.25
C ASP A 42 -6.86 -7.50 -8.68
N ASN A 43 -7.78 -7.76 -9.62
CA ASN A 43 -7.47 -8.02 -11.02
C ASN A 43 -6.66 -6.90 -11.70
N ILE A 44 -5.78 -7.28 -12.62
CA ILE A 44 -4.96 -6.37 -13.44
C ILE A 44 -5.06 -6.79 -14.91
N ARG A 45 -5.73 -5.97 -15.73
CA ARG A 45 -5.85 -6.13 -17.19
C ARG A 45 -6.12 -7.56 -17.64
N ASP A 46 -7.12 -8.19 -17.04
CA ASP A 46 -7.56 -9.56 -17.33
C ASP A 46 -9.02 -9.59 -17.78
N SER A 47 -9.62 -10.80 -17.86
CA SER A 47 -11.01 -10.98 -18.29
C SER A 47 -12.05 -10.39 -17.34
N TRP A 48 -11.67 -10.02 -16.10
CA TRP A 48 -12.56 -9.46 -15.08
C TRP A 48 -12.44 -7.95 -15.00
N SER A 49 -11.25 -7.40 -15.20
CA SER A 49 -10.99 -5.97 -15.09
C SER A 49 -10.03 -5.47 -16.17
N PRO A 50 -10.38 -4.41 -16.92
CA PRO A 50 -9.46 -3.77 -17.83
C PRO A 50 -8.48 -2.81 -17.14
N PHE A 51 -8.62 -2.57 -15.82
CA PHE A 51 -7.83 -1.58 -15.08
C PHE A 51 -6.66 -2.20 -14.30
N GLY A 52 -5.77 -1.33 -13.80
CA GLY A 52 -4.68 -1.67 -12.88
C GLY A 52 -3.30 -1.67 -13.54
N GLU A 53 -2.30 -1.14 -12.81
CA GLU A 53 -0.91 -1.02 -13.28
C GLU A 53 0.12 -1.76 -12.37
N ALA A 54 -0.36 -2.57 -11.41
CA ALA A 54 0.47 -3.14 -10.34
C ALA A 54 1.19 -2.10 -9.47
N ASP A 55 0.74 -0.84 -9.47
CA ASP A 55 1.29 0.25 -8.67
C ASP A 55 0.49 0.45 -7.37
N MET A 56 1.12 0.20 -6.22
CA MET A 56 0.48 0.44 -4.92
C MET A 56 0.32 1.92 -4.58
N LEU A 57 1.20 2.84 -5.03
CA LEU A 57 0.98 4.28 -4.87
C LEU A 57 -0.26 4.73 -5.64
N GLU A 58 -0.47 4.19 -6.84
CA GLU A 58 -1.72 4.42 -7.58
C GLU A 58 -2.94 3.90 -6.82
N ARG A 59 -2.88 2.67 -6.30
CA ARG A 59 -3.99 2.10 -5.54
C ARG A 59 -4.31 2.94 -4.29
N MET A 60 -3.29 3.37 -3.55
CA MET A 60 -3.45 4.20 -2.36
C MET A 60 -4.03 5.57 -2.70
N MET A 61 -3.58 6.18 -3.80
CA MET A 61 -4.15 7.43 -4.33
C MET A 61 -5.63 7.27 -4.68
N LEU A 62 -6.01 6.20 -5.38
CA LEU A 62 -7.41 5.96 -5.76
C LEU A 62 -8.30 5.76 -4.53
N VAL A 63 -7.82 5.05 -3.51
CA VAL A 63 -8.54 4.91 -2.23
C VAL A 63 -8.69 6.27 -1.54
N ALA A 64 -7.63 7.08 -1.49
CA ALA A 64 -7.66 8.42 -0.91
C ALA A 64 -8.67 9.31 -1.62
N TYR A 65 -8.58 9.39 -2.96
CA TYR A 65 -9.45 10.19 -3.80
C TYR A 65 -10.93 9.79 -3.62
N ARG A 66 -11.24 8.50 -3.67
CA ARG A 66 -12.60 8.00 -3.49
C ARG A 66 -13.13 8.12 -2.07
N SER A 67 -12.25 8.21 -1.08
CA SER A 67 -12.61 8.43 0.33
C SER A 67 -12.75 9.92 0.67
N GLY A 68 -12.41 10.83 -0.25
CA GLY A 68 -12.43 12.27 -0.02
C GLY A 68 -11.30 12.77 0.88
N PHE A 69 -10.19 12.04 0.96
CA PHE A 69 -9.04 12.43 1.77
C PHE A 69 -8.33 13.64 1.17
N THR A 70 -8.09 14.67 1.99
CA THR A 70 -7.52 15.95 1.53
C THR A 70 -6.44 16.50 2.45
N THR A 71 -6.36 16.02 3.69
CA THR A 71 -5.31 16.43 4.64
C THR A 71 -4.12 15.48 4.59
N ASP A 72 -2.93 15.96 4.96
CA ASP A 72 -1.72 15.14 5.03
C ASP A 72 -1.92 13.90 5.93
N ALA A 73 -2.60 14.05 7.07
CA ALA A 73 -2.89 12.94 7.98
C ALA A 73 -3.80 11.87 7.34
N GLU A 74 -4.75 12.25 6.50
CA GLU A 74 -5.58 11.31 5.75
C GLU A 74 -4.80 10.64 4.61
N LEU A 75 -3.86 11.36 3.98
CA LEU A 75 -2.97 10.79 2.98
C LEU A 75 -1.95 9.83 3.59
N ASP A 76 -1.49 10.08 4.82
CA ASP A 76 -0.70 9.13 5.61
C ASP A 76 -1.51 7.86 5.91
N VAL A 77 -2.80 8.00 6.24
CA VAL A 77 -3.72 6.86 6.36
C VAL A 77 -3.76 6.06 5.07
N ALA A 78 -3.89 6.72 3.91
CA ALA A 78 -3.92 6.05 2.62
C ALA A 78 -2.61 5.31 2.31
N PHE A 79 -1.47 5.92 2.61
CA PHE A 79 -0.15 5.30 2.47
C PHE A 79 0.01 4.05 3.35
N ASP A 80 -0.51 4.11 4.58
CA ASP A 80 -0.47 2.98 5.52
C ASP A 80 -1.26 1.77 4.99
N LEU A 81 -2.32 1.99 4.19
CA LEU A 81 -3.16 0.90 3.64
C LEU A 81 -2.37 -0.06 2.74
N GLY A 82 -1.40 0.44 1.97
CA GLY A 82 -0.54 -0.36 1.11
C GLY A 82 0.81 -0.73 1.70
N THR A 83 1.10 -0.29 2.94
CA THR A 83 2.36 -0.53 3.64
C THR A 83 2.14 -1.31 4.94
N ASN A 84 2.16 -0.67 6.12
CA ASN A 84 2.12 -1.42 7.37
C ASN A 84 0.78 -2.15 7.58
N ALA A 85 -0.35 -1.61 7.12
CA ALA A 85 -1.63 -2.30 7.26
C ALA A 85 -1.70 -3.58 6.42
N ALA A 86 -1.13 -3.53 5.21
CA ALA A 86 -0.99 -4.71 4.35
C ALA A 86 -0.01 -5.73 4.95
N ALA A 87 1.14 -5.26 5.47
CA ALA A 87 2.10 -6.13 6.14
C ALA A 87 1.49 -6.85 7.36
N ARG A 88 0.71 -6.13 8.19
CA ARG A 88 -0.06 -6.72 9.30
C ARG A 88 -1.07 -7.75 8.81
N ALA A 89 -1.80 -7.47 7.73
CA ALA A 89 -2.78 -8.41 7.16
C ALA A 89 -2.12 -9.69 6.62
N LEU A 90 -0.88 -9.59 6.13
CA LEU A 90 -0.09 -10.71 5.62
C LEU A 90 0.72 -11.45 6.72
N GLY A 91 0.72 -10.95 7.96
CA GLY A 91 1.52 -11.51 9.04
C GLY A 91 3.04 -11.35 8.84
N ILE A 92 3.47 -10.30 8.12
CA ILE A 92 4.89 -10.05 7.88
C ILE A 92 5.51 -9.44 9.14
N GLU A 93 6.38 -10.20 9.80
CA GLU A 93 7.19 -9.73 10.91
C GLU A 93 8.39 -8.92 10.42
N GLY A 94 8.87 -7.98 11.24
CA GLY A 94 10.03 -7.14 10.89
C GLY A 94 9.78 -6.21 9.69
N TYR A 95 8.54 -5.81 9.42
CA TYR A 95 8.23 -4.82 8.38
C TYR A 95 8.52 -3.39 8.83
N GLY A 96 8.98 -2.54 7.91
CA GLY A 96 9.21 -1.12 8.12
C GLY A 96 10.70 -0.76 8.28
N LEU A 97 10.96 0.54 8.44
CA LEU A 97 12.33 1.08 8.49
C LEU A 97 12.85 1.11 9.92
N ALA A 98 13.39 -0.03 10.38
CA ALA A 98 14.01 -0.14 11.70
C ALA A 98 15.27 -1.03 11.64
N VAL A 99 16.20 -0.79 12.56
CA VAL A 99 17.40 -1.63 12.71
C VAL A 99 16.98 -3.06 13.04
N GLY A 100 17.53 -4.03 12.29
CA GLY A 100 17.21 -5.45 12.43
C GLY A 100 16.15 -5.96 11.46
N ASN A 101 15.37 -5.07 10.83
CA ASN A 101 14.43 -5.45 9.77
C ASN A 101 15.17 -5.78 8.46
N PRO A 102 14.58 -6.58 7.56
CA PRO A 102 15.10 -6.78 6.22
C PRO A 102 15.30 -5.44 5.48
N ALA A 103 16.39 -5.35 4.71
CA ALA A 103 16.69 -4.18 3.87
C ALA A 103 15.86 -4.21 2.58
N ASP A 104 14.54 -4.09 2.74
CA ASP A 104 13.53 -4.02 1.68
C ASP A 104 13.01 -2.59 1.59
N LEU A 105 13.46 -1.85 0.57
CA LEU A 105 13.31 -0.40 0.52
C LEU A 105 12.81 0.05 -0.85
N VAL A 106 12.04 1.13 -0.84
CA VAL A 106 11.66 1.86 -2.05
C VAL A 106 12.08 3.32 -1.87
N VAL A 107 12.90 3.82 -2.78
CA VAL A 107 13.33 5.22 -2.80
C VAL A 107 12.49 5.97 -3.83
N LEU A 108 11.84 7.04 -3.39
CA LEU A 108 10.95 7.88 -4.19
C LEU A 108 11.48 9.31 -4.23
N ASP A 109 11.23 10.01 -5.34
CA ASP A 109 11.46 11.45 -5.43
C ASP A 109 10.21 12.21 -4.93
N ALA A 110 10.07 12.27 -3.61
CA ALA A 110 9.01 12.97 -2.90
C ALA A 110 9.53 13.45 -1.54
N ARG A 111 9.11 14.63 -1.10
CA ARG A 111 9.58 15.25 0.14
C ARG A 111 8.85 14.72 1.38
N HIS A 112 7.64 14.21 1.20
CA HIS A 112 6.82 13.64 2.27
C HIS A 112 5.81 12.63 1.71
N VAL A 113 5.20 11.85 2.61
CA VAL A 113 4.29 10.75 2.26
C VAL A 113 3.07 11.23 1.46
N ALA A 114 2.44 12.33 1.88
CA ALA A 114 1.30 12.88 1.15
C ALA A 114 1.64 13.21 -0.31
N GLU A 115 2.81 13.81 -0.58
CA GLU A 115 3.31 14.06 -1.94
C GLU A 115 3.51 12.75 -2.71
N ALA A 116 4.13 11.75 -2.08
CA ALA A 116 4.35 10.44 -2.72
C ALA A 116 3.03 9.76 -3.13
N VAL A 117 1.99 9.83 -2.28
CA VAL A 117 0.67 9.26 -2.57
C VAL A 117 0.02 9.96 -3.76
N VAL A 118 -0.01 11.30 -3.80
CA VAL A 118 -0.73 12.01 -4.87
C VAL A 118 0.06 12.02 -6.19
N ALA A 119 1.37 12.26 -6.11
CA ALA A 119 2.24 12.44 -7.29
C ALA A 119 2.63 11.11 -7.93
N ARG A 120 2.68 10.01 -7.15
CA ARG A 120 3.06 8.66 -7.60
C ARG A 120 4.35 8.68 -8.43
N PRO A 121 5.45 9.25 -7.90
CA PRO A 121 6.68 9.34 -8.66
C PRO A 121 7.20 7.94 -9.01
N PRO A 122 7.93 7.80 -10.12
CA PRO A 122 8.63 6.55 -10.43
C PRO A 122 9.57 6.19 -9.27
N ARG A 123 9.77 4.89 -9.05
CA ARG A 123 10.69 4.39 -8.02
C ARG A 123 12.11 4.60 -8.52
N ARG A 124 12.85 5.49 -7.85
CA ARG A 124 14.25 5.74 -8.15
C ARG A 124 15.09 4.49 -7.88
N TYR A 125 14.85 3.84 -6.75
CA TYR A 125 15.44 2.54 -6.43
C TYR A 125 14.42 1.63 -5.76
N VAL A 126 14.49 0.34 -6.07
CA VAL A 126 13.83 -0.73 -5.31
C VAL A 126 14.92 -1.67 -4.85
N MET A 127 14.95 -1.94 -3.55
CA MET A 127 15.90 -2.82 -2.90
C MET A 127 15.16 -3.98 -2.25
N ARG A 128 15.71 -5.19 -2.37
CA ARG A 128 15.24 -6.41 -1.71
C ARG A 128 16.43 -7.09 -1.06
N HIS A 129 16.34 -7.36 0.25
CA HIS A 129 17.40 -7.97 1.07
C HIS A 129 18.77 -7.30 0.87
N GLY A 130 18.80 -5.97 0.77
CA GLY A 130 20.05 -5.21 0.60
C GLY A 130 20.55 -5.10 -0.84
N VAL A 131 19.88 -5.72 -1.81
CA VAL A 131 20.26 -5.70 -3.23
C VAL A 131 19.31 -4.79 -4.02
N ILE A 132 19.85 -3.85 -4.79
CA ILE A 132 19.04 -3.05 -5.73
C ILE A 132 18.56 -3.98 -6.86
N VAL A 133 17.24 -4.13 -6.99
CA VAL A 133 16.59 -5.00 -7.98
C VAL A 133 15.89 -4.22 -9.09
N ALA A 134 15.64 -2.93 -8.87
CA ALA A 134 15.15 -2.02 -9.89
C ALA A 134 15.70 -0.61 -9.66
N GLN A 135 15.92 0.11 -10.75
CA GLN A 135 16.33 1.50 -10.75
C GLN A 135 15.56 2.26 -11.84
N ASP A 136 15.08 3.47 -11.50
CA ASP A 136 14.38 4.36 -12.42
C ASP A 136 13.21 3.66 -13.15
N GLY A 137 12.46 2.82 -12.42
CA GLY A 137 11.32 2.05 -12.93
C GLY A 137 11.67 0.79 -13.75
N MET A 138 12.94 0.47 -13.93
CA MET A 138 13.40 -0.67 -14.71
C MET A 138 14.07 -1.72 -13.82
N LEU A 139 13.78 -3.01 -14.05
CA LEU A 139 14.50 -4.09 -13.37
C LEU A 139 15.99 -4.02 -13.71
N THR A 140 16.84 -4.15 -12.69
CA THR A 140 18.27 -4.32 -12.93
C THR A 140 18.51 -5.72 -13.48
N THR A 141 19.24 -5.83 -14.59
CA THR A 141 19.75 -7.11 -15.07
C THR A 141 20.81 -7.59 -14.08
N GLY A 142 20.48 -8.53 -13.19
CA GLY A 142 21.47 -9.09 -12.28
C GLY A 142 22.64 -9.70 -13.07
N SER A 143 23.87 -9.28 -12.78
CA SER A 143 25.06 -10.10 -13.01
C SER A 143 24.92 -11.34 -12.14
N GLY A 144 24.43 -12.43 -12.72
CA GLY A 144 24.30 -13.73 -12.08
C GLY A 144 25.64 -14.41 -11.81
N GLU A 145 26.52 -13.78 -11.03
CA GLU A 145 27.63 -14.47 -10.36
C GLU A 145 27.35 -14.44 -8.86
N MET A 146 26.62 -15.46 -8.41
CA MET A 146 26.77 -15.95 -7.04
C MET A 146 28.14 -16.62 -6.96
N THR A 147 29.12 -15.96 -6.35
CA THR A 147 30.25 -16.63 -5.68
C THR A 147 29.82 -17.15 -4.33
#